data_AF-A0A1X2ZMQ9-F1
#
_entry.id   AF-A0A1X2ZMQ9-F1
#
_cell.length_a   1.000
_cell.length_b   1.000
_cell.length_c   1.000
_cell.angle_alpha   90.00
_cell.angle_beta   90.00
_cell.angle_gamma   90.00
#
_symmetry.space_group_name_H-M   'P 1'
#
loop_
_entity.id
_entity.type
_entity.pdbx_description
1 polymer ?
#
loop_
_entity_poly.entity_id
_entity_poly.type
_entity_poly.pdbx_seq_one_letter_code
_entity_poly.pdbx_strand_id
1 'polypeptide(L)' 'MTTEYLGVKQVAERLGVANAAVYDLPEPDVRIGRTRGWLPETIDRWNAQRPGRGVGGGRPRKQNDK' A
#
# COMPACT_ATOMS: atom_id res chain seq x y z
N MET A 1 16.29 -16.57 9.29
CA MET A 1 15.03 -15.95 8.81
C MET A 1 15.40 -14.70 8.05
N THR A 2 14.81 -14.48 6.88
CA THR A 2 15.12 -13.34 6.01
C THR A 2 13.97 -12.35 6.10
N THR A 3 14.28 -11.08 6.39
CA THR A 3 13.27 -10.01 6.39
C THR A 3 13.12 -9.47 4.97
N GLU A 4 11.94 -9.62 4.40
CA GLU A 4 11.61 -9.09 3.07
C GLU A 4 11.01 -7.69 3.20
N TYR A 5 11.57 -6.74 2.46
CA TYR A 5 11.09 -5.37 2.39
C TYR A 5 10.43 -5.11 1.03
N LEU A 6 9.30 -4.41 1.07
CA LEU A 6 8.55 -3.99 -0.10
C LEU A 6 9.13 -2.69 -0.67
N GLY A 7 9.54 -2.71 -1.93
CA GLY A 7 9.83 -1.47 -2.67
C GLY A 7 8.55 -0.73 -3.07
N VAL A 8 8.66 0.53 -3.51
CA VAL A 8 7.52 1.38 -3.91
C VAL A 8 6.55 0.69 -4.88
N LYS A 9 7.07 -0.12 -5.83
CA LYS A 9 6.24 -0.90 -6.75
C LYS A 9 5.40 -1.97 -6.05
N GLN A 10 6.02 -2.74 -5.16
CA GLN A 10 5.33 -3.79 -4.40
C GLN A 10 4.32 -3.18 -3.41
N VAL A 11 4.61 -2.01 -2.86
CA VAL A 11 3.64 -1.24 -2.07
C VAL A 11 2.42 -0.86 -2.93
N ALA A 12 2.64 -0.43 -4.17
CA ALA A 12 1.54 -0.08 -5.09
C ALA A 12 0.67 -1.30 -5.43
N GLU A 13 1.29 -2.44 -5.72
CA GLU A 13 0.58 -3.71 -5.95
C GLU A 13 -0.22 -4.14 -4.73
N ARG A 14 0.36 -4.06 -3.53
CA ARG A 14 -0.30 -4.42 -2.27
C ARG A 14 -1.51 -3.53 -1.98
N LEU A 15 -1.42 -2.24 -2.30
CA LEU A 15 -2.51 -1.28 -2.13
C LEU A 15 -3.54 -1.33 -3.26
N GLY A 16 -3.28 -2.05 -4.35
CA GLY A 16 -4.14 -2.09 -5.54
C GLY A 16 -4.20 -0.76 -6.28
N VAL A 17 -3.11 0.02 -6.26
CA VAL A 17 -3.02 1.35 -6.86
C VAL A 17 -1.96 1.38 -7.96
N ALA A 18 -2.16 2.23 -8.97
CA ALA A 18 -1.20 2.34 -10.08
C ALA A 18 0.14 2.96 -9.65
N ASN A 19 0.14 3.82 -8.64
CA ASN A 19 1.34 4.45 -8.11
C ASN A 19 1.18 4.68 -6.60
N ALA A 20 2.05 4.10 -5.78
CA ALA A 20 2.02 4.31 -4.33
C ALA A 20 2.65 5.66 -3.93
N ALA A 21 3.52 6.24 -4.77
CA ALA A 21 4.23 7.48 -4.44
C ALA A 21 3.36 8.74 -4.51
N VAL A 22 2.12 8.65 -5.00
CA VAL A 22 1.12 9.73 -4.91
C VAL A 22 0.45 9.81 -3.55
N TYR A 23 0.66 8.81 -2.68
CA TYR A 23 0.20 8.85 -1.30
C TYR A 23 1.31 9.32 -0.38
N ASP A 24 0.92 9.96 0.73
CA ASP A 24 1.79 10.23 1.87
C ASP A 24 2.08 8.92 2.61
N LEU A 25 2.92 8.08 1.98
CA LEU A 25 3.41 6.84 2.54
C LEU A 25 4.14 7.11 3.87
N PRO A 26 4.11 6.15 4.80
CA PRO A 26 4.84 6.28 6.05
C PRO A 26 6.35 6.33 5.81
N GLU A 27 7.10 6.69 6.84
CA GLU A 27 8.57 6.64 6.78
C GLU A 27 9.03 5.21 6.39
N PRO A 28 10.01 5.07 5.48
CA PRO A 28 10.50 3.76 5.08
C PRO A 28 11.28 3.08 6.19
N ASP A 29 10.96 1.81 6.47
CA ASP A 29 11.65 0.97 7.45
C ASP A 29 13.11 0.72 7.06
N VAL A 30 13.41 0.73 5.76
CA VAL A 30 14.78 0.61 5.24
C VAL A 30 15.02 1.55 4.08
N ARG A 31 16.22 2.12 4.02
CA ARG A 31 16.67 2.94 2.90
C ARG A 31 18.00 2.41 2.35
N ILE A 32 17.96 1.96 1.10
CA ILE A 32 19.12 1.45 0.36
C ILE A 32 19.46 2.48 -0.72
N GLY A 33 20.35 3.42 -0.40
CA GLY A 33 20.68 4.55 -1.27
C GLY A 33 19.45 5.41 -1.60
N ARG A 34 18.98 5.35 -2.85
CA ARG A 34 17.77 6.03 -3.33
C ARG A 34 16.51 5.18 -3.20
N THR A 35 16.66 3.88 -2.97
CA THR A 35 15.55 2.94 -2.83
C THR A 35 15.01 3.00 -1.41
N ARG A 36 13.69 3.11 -1.31
CA ARG A 36 12.92 3.07 -0.06
C ARG A 36 12.24 1.72 0.03
N GLY A 37 12.33 1.08 1.19
CA GLY A 37 11.70 -0.20 1.49
C GLY A 37 10.85 -0.10 2.74
N TRP A 38 9.70 -0.77 2.71
CA TRP A 38 8.76 -0.84 3.82
C TRP A 38 8.49 -2.29 4.19
N LEU A 39 8.23 -2.55 5.45
CA LEU A 39 7.69 -3.84 5.87
C LEU A 39 6.25 -3.96 5.38
N PRO A 40 5.83 -5.19 5.01
CA PRO A 40 4.42 -5.48 4.73
C PRO A 40 3.48 -4.98 5.84
N GLU A 41 3.88 -5.19 7.09
CA GLU A 41 3.11 -4.79 8.28
C GLU A 41 3.01 -3.26 8.40
N THR A 42 4.08 -2.52 8.09
CA THR A 42 4.08 -1.05 8.10
C THR A 42 3.08 -0.49 7.09
N ILE A 43 3.04 -1.05 5.89
CA ILE A 43 2.08 -0.65 4.85
C ILE A 43 0.65 -1.03 5.22
N ASP A 44 0.42 -2.21 5.78
CA ASP A 44 -0.93 -2.64 6.19
C ASP A 44 -1.47 -1.74 7.31
N ARG A 45 -0.63 -1.46 8.31
CA ARG A 45 -0.99 -0.59 9.44
C ARG A 45 -1.26 0.84 8.99
N TRP A 46 -0.47 1.34 8.04
CA TRP A 46 -0.71 2.65 7.43
C TRP A 46 -1.99 2.65 6.61
N ASN A 47 -2.23 1.64 5.77
CA ASN A 47 -3.42 1.57 4.92
C ASN A 47 -4.71 1.50 5.75
N ALA A 48 -4.68 0.80 6.89
CA ALA A 48 -5.79 0.73 7.84
C ALA A 48 -6.10 2.08 8.52
N GLN A 49 -5.07 2.92 8.73
CA GLN A 49 -5.18 4.22 9.40
C GLN A 49 -5.24 5.40 8.42
N ARG A 50 -5.14 5.14 7.11
CA ARG A 50 -4.95 6.21 6.14
C ARG A 50 -6.16 7.17 6.15
N PRO A 51 -5.95 8.49 6.26
CA PRO A 51 -7.03 9.46 6.18
C PRO A 51 -7.54 9.54 4.74
N GLY A 52 -8.54 8.73 4.42
CA GLY A 52 -9.16 8.68 3.09
C GLY A 52 -10.39 7.80 3.06
N ARG A 53 -11.48 8.33 2.51
CA ARG A 53 -12.81 7.73 2.27
C ARG A 53 -12.72 6.31 1.68
N GLY A 54 -12.52 5.26 2.49
CA GLY A 54 -12.52 3.91 1.91
C GLY A 54 -11.83 2.77 2.66
N VAL A 55 -11.80 2.74 4.00
CA VAL A 55 -11.47 1.49 4.73
C VAL A 55 -12.46 0.33 4.43
N GLY A 56 -13.53 0.59 3.66
CA GLY A 56 -14.43 -0.41 3.05
C GLY A 56 -15.07 0.07 1.74
N GLY A 57 -14.36 0.89 0.95
CA GLY A 57 -14.94 1.66 -0.16
C GLY A 57 -14.64 1.15 -1.57
N GLY A 58 -14.44 -0.17 -1.75
CA GLY A 58 -14.53 -0.74 -3.09
C GLY A 58 -15.94 -0.47 -3.61
N ARG A 59 -16.07 0.25 -4.73
CA ARG A 59 -17.35 0.44 -5.42
C ARG A 59 -18.04 -0.93 -5.51
N PRO A 60 -19.24 -1.14 -4.93
CA PRO A 60 -19.92 -2.42 -5.07
C PRO A 60 -20.03 -2.71 -6.57
N ARG A 61 -19.46 -3.83 -6.99
CA ARG A 61 -19.63 -4.31 -8.36
C ARG A 61 -21.13 -4.52 -8.54
N LYS A 62 -21.75 -3.78 -9.44
CA LYS A 62 -23.14 -4.02 -9.85
C LYS A 62 -23.15 -5.42 -10.48
N GLN A 63 -23.66 -6.43 -9.79
CA GLN A 63 -24.07 -7.68 -10.43
C GLN A 63 -25.23 -7.30 -11.36
N ASN A 64 -24.98 -7.34 -12.67
CA ASN A 64 -26.04 -7.25 -13.64
C ASN A 64 -26.57 -8.68 -13.80
N ASP A 65 -27.68 -8.98 -13.15
CA ASP A 65 -28.47 -10.19 -13.37
C ASP A 65 -29.18 -10.03 -14.71
N LYS A 66 -28.96 -10.98 -15.63
CA LYS A 66 -29.70 -11.15 -16.87
C LYS A 66 -29.75 -12.63 -17.24
#